data_AF-A0A3B9ZZK9-F1
#
_entry.id   AF-A0A3B9ZZK9-F1
#
_cell.length_a   1.000
_cell.length_b   1.000
_cell.length_c   1.000
_cell.angle_alpha   90.00
_cell.angle_beta   90.00
_cell.angle_gamma   90.00
#
_symmetry.space_group_name_H-M   'P 1'
#
loop_
_entity.id
_entity.type
_entity.pdbx_description
1 polymer ?
#
loop_
_entity_poly.entity_id
_entity_poly.type
_entity_poly.pdbx_seq_one_letter_code
_entity_poly.pdbx_strand_id
1 'polypeptide(L)' 'MRLRNLVFLGIPTVILWVVGIFILGIFLIKWFWMWTVPGLFPGAVAAGLVAEKISWWTALKLSVLVALLAAITHVSKD' A
#
# COMPACT_ATOMS: atom_id res chain seq x y z
N MET A 1 -31.15 -17.91 -0.62
CA MET A 1 -30.62 -17.11 0.51
C MET A 1 -31.03 -15.65 0.30
N ARG A 2 -31.74 -15.03 1.25
CA ARG A 2 -32.41 -13.73 1.04
C ARG A 2 -31.41 -12.61 0.73
N LEU A 3 -31.68 -11.81 -0.30
CA LEU A 3 -30.89 -10.65 -0.77
C LEU A 3 -30.44 -9.73 0.38
N ARG A 4 -31.26 -9.59 1.41
CA ARG A 4 -30.96 -8.83 2.64
C ARG A 4 -29.72 -9.33 3.39
N ASN A 5 -29.47 -10.64 3.42
CA ASN A 5 -28.29 -11.23 4.07
C ASN A 5 -27.03 -11.04 3.23
N LEU A 6 -27.14 -11.02 1.89
CA LEU A 6 -26.01 -10.73 0.99
C LEU A 6 -25.55 -9.28 1.10
N VAL A 7 -26.48 -8.32 1.21
CA VAL A 7 -26.13 -6.91 1.40
C VAL A 7 -25.54 -6.68 2.79
N PHE A 8 -26.15 -7.24 3.84
CA PHE A 8 -25.66 -7.09 5.23
C PHE A 8 -24.32 -7.79 5.50
N LEU A 9 -24.04 -8.94 4.86
CA LEU A 9 -22.79 -9.68 5.06
C LEU A 9 -21.73 -9.37 4.00
N GLY A 10 -22.14 -9.08 2.76
CA GLY A 10 -21.23 -8.85 1.64
C GLY A 10 -20.50 -7.52 1.73
N ILE A 11 -21.20 -6.42 2.02
CA ILE A 11 -20.59 -5.08 2.10
C ILE A 11 -19.50 -5.00 3.19
N PRO A 12 -19.75 -5.43 4.44
CA PRO A 12 -18.71 -5.40 5.47
C PRO A 12 -17.50 -6.27 5.14
N THR A 13 -17.73 -7.39 4.47
CA THR A 13 -16.65 -8.30 4.05
C THR A 13 -15.74 -7.63 3.02
N VAL A 14 -16.30 -7.00 1.98
CA VAL A 14 -15.51 -6.27 0.98
C VAL A 14 -14.71 -5.14 1.62
N ILE A 15 -15.31 -4.38 2.53
CA ILE A 15 -14.62 -3.30 3.25
C ILE A 15 -13.45 -3.87 4.07
N LEU A 16 -13.65 -4.96 4.80
CA LEU A 16 -12.58 -5.63 5.55
C LEU A 16 -11.41 -6.05 4.66
N TRP A 17 -11.69 -6.62 3.49
CA TRP A 17 -10.65 -6.99 2.53
C TRP A 17 -9.89 -5.79 2.01
N VAL A 18 -10.58 -4.72 1.61
CA VAL A 18 -9.94 -3.49 1.14
C VAL A 18 -9.03 -2.89 2.21
N VAL A 19 -9.54 -2.79 3.44
CA VAL A 19 -8.75 -2.28 4.58
C VAL A 19 -7.54 -3.19 4.85
N GLY A 20 -7.72 -4.51 4.82
CA GLY A 20 -6.63 -5.48 5.01
C GLY A 20 -5.53 -5.34 3.95
N ILE A 21 -5.90 -5.21 2.67
CA ILE A 21 -4.95 -5.00 1.57
C ILE A 21 -4.20 -3.68 1.74
N PHE A 22 -4.89 -2.60 2.14
CA PHE A 22 -4.23 -1.32 2.39
C PHE A 22 -3.23 -1.39 3.55
N ILE A 23 -3.61 -1.99 4.68
CA ILE A 23 -2.70 -2.18 5.83
C ILE A 23 -1.48 -3.00 5.41
N LEU A 24 -1.69 -4.09 4.67
CA LEU A 24 -0.62 -4.92 4.16
C LEU A 24 0.30 -4.14 3.20
N GLY A 25 -0.27 -3.34 2.29
CA GLY A 25 0.50 -2.50 1.37
C GLY A 25 1.39 -1.48 2.10
N ILE A 26 0.85 -0.82 3.13
CA ILE A 26 1.61 0.11 3.97
C ILE A 26 2.76 -0.60 4.67
N PHE A 27 2.48 -1.78 5.25
CA PHE A 27 3.48 -2.59 5.92
C PHE A 27 4.60 -3.02 4.98
N LEU A 28 4.24 -3.56 3.81
CA LEU A 28 5.19 -3.98 2.79
C LEU A 28 6.06 -2.82 2.32
N ILE A 29 5.48 -1.66 2.00
CA ILE A 29 6.24 -0.49 1.55
C ILE A 29 7.23 -0.04 2.62
N LYS A 30 6.80 0.05 3.88
CA LYS A 30 7.67 0.46 4.98
C LYS A 30 8.80 -0.54 5.21
N TRP A 31 8.48 -1.84 5.18
CA TRP A 31 9.45 -2.92 5.36
C TRP A 31 10.46 -2.95 4.23
N PHE A 32 9.99 -2.94 2.97
CA PHE A 32 10.86 -2.91 1.80
C PHE A 32 11.72 -1.66 1.80
N TRP A 33 11.18 -0.47 2.14
CA TRP A 33 11.97 0.76 2.16
C TRP A 33 13.18 0.67 3.08
N MET A 34 13.02 0.12 4.28
CA MET A 34 14.12 -0.02 5.24
C MET A 34 15.25 -0.94 4.73
N TRP A 35 14.95 -1.86 3.82
CA TRP A 35 15.95 -2.77 3.27
C TRP A 35 16.48 -2.32 1.90
N THR A 36 15.60 -1.96 0.96
CA THR A 36 15.96 -1.66 -0.43
C THR A 36 16.62 -0.31 -0.57
N VAL A 37 16.17 0.72 0.15
CA VAL A 37 16.70 2.08 -0.03
C VAL A 37 18.14 2.22 0.47
N PRO A 38 18.49 1.71 1.66
CA PRO A 38 19.89 1.71 2.10
C PRO A 38 20.79 0.83 1.22
N GLY A 39 20.25 -0.27 0.67
CA GLY A 39 20.99 -1.15 -0.23
C GLY A 39 21.23 -0.56 -1.63
N LEU A 40 20.24 0.15 -2.18
CA LEU A 40 20.32 0.78 -3.51
C LEU A 40 21.09 2.09 -3.48
N PHE A 41 20.98 2.86 -2.40
CA PHE A 41 21.56 4.20 -2.29
C PHE A 41 22.35 4.41 -0.99
N PRO A 42 23.38 3.59 -0.70
CA PRO A 42 24.12 3.67 0.56
C PRO A 42 24.79 5.04 0.77
N GLY A 43 25.40 5.61 -0.27
CA GLY A 43 26.05 6.92 -0.20
C GLY A 43 25.08 8.09 -0.04
N ALA A 44 23.89 8.00 -0.65
CA ALA A 44 22.89 9.08 -0.55
C ALA A 44 22.18 9.08 0.81
N VAL A 45 21.98 7.90 1.40
CA VAL A 45 21.49 7.76 2.78
C VAL A 45 22.53 8.29 3.77
N ALA A 46 23.81 7.93 3.60
CA ALA A 46 24.90 8.43 4.45
C ALA A 46 25.08 9.96 4.37
N ALA A 47 24.85 10.55 3.20
CA ALA A 47 24.88 12.00 2.98
C ALA A 47 23.61 12.73 3.46
N GLY A 48 22.60 12.01 3.98
CA GLY A 48 21.34 12.59 4.44
C GLY A 48 20.41 13.07 3.32
N LEU A 49 20.70 12.75 2.06
CA LEU A 49 19.91 13.13 0.89
C LEU A 49 18.66 12.26 0.73
N VAL A 50 18.69 11.05 1.30
CA VAL A 50 17.59 10.08 1.23
C VAL A 50 17.26 9.59 2.64
N ALA A 51 15.98 9.62 2.98
CA ALA A 51 15.51 9.13 4.28
C ALA A 51 15.61 7.60 4.35
N GLU A 52 16.48 7.09 5.23
CA GLU A 52 16.59 5.66 5.56
C GLU A 52 15.27 5.10 6.10
N LYS A 53 14.58 5.89 6.93
CA LYS A 53 13.34 5.51 7.60
C LYS A 53 12.22 6.43 7.18
N ILE A 54 11.12 5.84 6.74
CA ILE A 54 9.91 6.58 6.39
C ILE A 54 8.88 6.53 7.52
N SER A 55 8.18 7.66 7.68
CA SER A 55 7.03 7.74 8.59
C SER A 55 5.90 6.83 8.09
N TRP A 56 5.01 6.42 8.99
CA TRP A 56 3.80 5.67 8.63
C TRP A 56 2.90 6.46 7.66
N TRP A 57 2.87 7.79 7.80
CA TRP A 57 2.14 8.68 6.89
C TRP A 57 2.71 8.67 5.48
N THR A 58 4.05 8.65 5.36
CA THR A 58 4.73 8.55 4.06
C THR A 58 4.45 7.19 3.40
N ALA A 59 4.49 6.10 4.17
CA ALA A 59 4.16 4.77 3.67
C ALA A 59 2.70 4.67 3.18
N LEU A 60 1.75 5.32 3.89
CA LEU A 60 0.37 5.43 3.45
C LEU A 60 0.25 6.14 2.10
N LYS A 61 0.87 7.31 1.93
CA LYS A 61 0.86 8.03 0.64
C LYS A 61 1.39 7.17 -0.51
N LEU A 62 2.50 6.47 -0.28
CA LEU A 62 3.08 5.56 -1.25
C LEU A 62 2.14 4.39 -1.59
N SER A 63 1.49 3.79 -0.59
CA SER A 63 0.51 2.70 -0.84
C SER A 63 -0.67 3.17 -1.67
N VAL A 64 -1.16 4.40 -1.44
CA VAL A 64 -2.24 5.00 -2.23
C VAL A 64 -1.78 5.23 -3.67
N LEU A 65 -0.58 5.76 -3.88
CA LEU A 65 -0.03 5.94 -5.24
C LEU A 65 0.10 4.60 -5.99
N VAL A 66 0.61 3.56 -5.32
CA VAL A 66 0.73 2.22 -5.91
C VAL A 66 -0.65 1.63 -6.23
N ALA A 67 -1.62 1.78 -5.32
CA ALA A 67 -2.99 1.32 -5.56
C ALA A 67 -3.65 2.05 -6.73
N LEU A 68 -3.43 3.37 -6.86
CA LEU A 68 -3.92 4.17 -7.99
C LEU A 68 -3.28 3.72 -9.30
N LEU A 69 -1.97 3.50 -9.33
CA LEU A 69 -1.25 2.97 -10.49
C LEU A 69 -1.82 1.60 -10.90
N ALA A 70 -2.00 0.69 -9.93
CA ALA A 70 -2.59 -0.62 -10.17
C ALA A 70 -4.01 -0.49 -10.77
N ALA A 71 -4.84 0.38 -10.22
CA ALA A 71 -6.19 0.65 -10.73
C ALA A 71 -6.16 1.15 -12.18
N ILE A 72 -5.27 2.10 -12.52
CA ILE A 72 -5.12 2.59 -13.90
C ILE A 72 -4.70 1.46 -14.85
N THR A 73 -3.72 0.64 -14.46
CA THR A 73 -3.26 -0.49 -15.30
C THR A 73 -4.30 -1.61 -15.47
N HIS A 74 -5.23 -1.73 -14.53
CA HIS A 74 -6.37 -2.63 -14.68
C HIS A 74 -7.37 -2.05 -15.67
N VAL A 75 -7.72 -0.77 -15.53
CA VAL A 75 -8.66 -0.07 -16.43
C VAL A 75 -8.16 -0.06 -17.87
N SER A 76 -6.86 -0.01 -18.12
CA SER A 76 -6.32 -0.01 -19.49
C SER A 76 -6.35 -1.38 -20.19
N LYS A 77 -6.67 -2.46 -19.48
CA LYS A 77 -6.75 -3.82 -20.05
C LYS A 77 -8.17 -4.21 -20.47
N ASP A 78 -9.16 -3.43 -20.07
CA ASP A 78 -10.55 -3.51 -20.53
C ASP A 78 -10.77 -2.62 -21.75
#